data_AF-A0A2E8LEX5-F1
#
_entry.id   AF-A0A2E8LEX5-F1
#
_cell.length_a   1.000
_cell.length_b   1.000
_cell.length_c   1.000
_cell.angle_alpha   90.00
_cell.angle_beta   90.00
_cell.angle_gamma   90.00
#
_symmetry.space_group_name_H-M   'P 1'
#
loop_
_entity.id
_entity.type
_entity.pdbx_description
1 polymer ?
#
loop_
_entity_poly.entity_id
_entity_poly.type
_entity_poly.pdbx_seq_one_letter_code
_entity_poly.pdbx_strand_id
1 'polypeptide(L)'
;MGGARRRPWGAAVAAPRHPGRRSGVGVASPSARTPRAWARWGGGRTRRVSAPVRTLVAWCPDWPVVATGVDFAEPVAVVCANRIVAASPGARAQGVARGMRRRAAQGRCATLALHERDEAREARLFEPVVAALDDITSRVEVTRPGTCALVMRGPSRYFGGDAAVADLVHKCLTEVVAERTEVRVGVADGPFAAELAARAANPTRLVPGGEVAGFLAPMKVDVLERPELVDVLRRLGVRTLGAFADLPASDVLARFGSDGLGAHRLACG
;
A
#
# COMPACT_ATOMS: atom_id res chain seq x y z
N MET A 1 -11.99 58.31 17.15
CA MET A 1 -13.03 58.76 18.12
C MET A 1 -14.07 57.66 18.25
N GLY A 2 -14.32 57.19 19.48
CA GLY A 2 -15.38 56.24 19.88
C GLY A 2 -15.12 54.76 19.50
N GLY A 3 -14.84 53.79 20.38
CA GLY A 3 -14.95 53.73 21.83
C GLY A 3 -16.26 53.11 22.30
N ALA A 4 -16.35 51.78 22.46
CA ALA A 4 -17.23 51.12 23.44
C ALA A 4 -16.94 49.61 23.65
N ARG A 5 -16.37 49.29 24.84
CA ARG A 5 -16.79 48.27 25.86
C ARG A 5 -16.99 46.82 25.38
N ARG A 6 -16.12 45.83 25.66
CA ARG A 6 -15.82 45.12 26.94
C ARG A 6 -16.99 45.02 27.94
N ARG A 7 -17.51 43.80 28.20
CA ARG A 7 -17.11 42.95 29.35
C ARG A 7 -17.86 41.58 29.40
N PRO A 8 -17.31 40.60 30.17
CA PRO A 8 -17.66 39.18 30.14
C PRO A 8 -18.57 38.76 31.29
N TRP A 9 -19.16 37.56 31.21
CA TRP A 9 -19.68 36.85 32.37
C TRP A 9 -18.74 35.71 32.76
N GLY A 10 -18.30 35.75 34.01
CA GLY A 10 -17.75 34.60 34.72
C GLY A 10 -18.70 34.21 35.86
N ALA A 11 -18.52 33.01 36.39
CA ALA A 11 -18.43 32.74 37.82
C ALA A 11 -18.21 31.24 38.06
N ALA A 12 -17.21 30.95 38.88
CA ALA A 12 -16.87 29.66 39.44
C ALA A 12 -17.58 29.47 40.79
N VAL A 13 -17.93 28.23 41.17
CA VAL A 13 -18.11 27.77 42.58
C VAL A 13 -17.88 26.25 42.58
N ALA A 14 -16.70 25.77 42.97
CA ALA A 14 -16.28 25.29 44.31
C ALA A 14 -16.66 23.84 44.64
N ALA A 15 -15.62 23.04 44.93
CA ALA A 15 -15.67 21.72 45.56
C ALA A 15 -15.97 21.81 47.07
N PRO A 16 -16.28 20.67 47.71
CA PRO A 16 -15.44 20.26 48.84
C PRO A 16 -15.07 18.75 48.87
N ARG A 17 -14.13 18.48 49.77
CA ARG A 17 -13.26 17.29 49.94
C ARG A 17 -13.90 16.18 50.82
N HIS A 18 -13.50 14.92 50.56
CA HIS A 18 -13.11 13.75 51.42
C HIS A 18 -13.62 13.60 52.88
N PRO A 19 -13.50 12.42 53.58
CA PRO A 19 -12.68 11.22 53.31
C PRO A 19 -13.35 9.84 53.63
N GLY A 20 -12.65 8.74 53.34
CA GLY A 20 -13.00 7.40 53.87
C GLY A 20 -11.93 6.34 53.62
N ARG A 21 -11.04 6.14 54.62
CA ARG A 21 -10.08 5.02 54.73
C ARG A 21 -10.76 3.73 55.20
N ARG A 22 -10.24 2.58 54.77
CA ARG A 22 -9.95 1.30 55.51
C ARG A 22 -9.52 0.25 54.46
N SER A 23 -8.28 -0.23 54.36
CA SER A 23 -7.47 -1.14 55.21
C SER A 23 -8.09 -2.53 55.46
N GLY A 24 -7.37 -3.56 55.02
CA GLY A 24 -7.56 -4.98 55.35
C GLY A 24 -7.86 -5.84 54.12
N VAL A 25 -7.40 -7.08 53.93
CA VAL A 25 -6.56 -8.03 54.68
C VAL A 25 -6.07 -9.01 53.62
N GLY A 26 -4.84 -9.50 53.75
CA GLY A 26 -4.28 -10.51 52.85
C GLY A 26 -4.97 -11.86 52.96
N VAL A 27 -4.98 -12.61 51.85
CA VAL A 27 -5.07 -14.08 51.90
C VAL A 27 -4.08 -14.62 50.88
N ALA A 28 -3.16 -15.43 51.39
CA ALA A 28 -2.16 -16.17 50.64
C ALA A 28 -2.71 -17.54 50.20
N SER A 29 -2.22 -17.99 49.05
CA SER A 29 -2.05 -19.40 48.61
C SER A 29 -3.31 -20.18 48.19
N PRO A 30 -3.22 -21.11 47.19
CA PRO A 30 -2.13 -22.07 47.06
C PRO A 30 -1.49 -22.27 45.67
N SER A 31 -0.26 -22.76 45.77
CA SER A 31 0.60 -23.35 44.76
C SER A 31 -0.10 -24.23 43.72
N ALA A 32 -0.01 -23.84 42.45
CA ALA A 32 -0.15 -24.77 41.32
C ALA A 32 1.24 -25.36 41.00
N ARG A 33 1.34 -26.68 41.16
CA ARG A 33 2.52 -27.49 40.81
C ARG A 33 2.79 -27.36 39.31
N THR A 34 3.99 -26.90 38.99
CA THR A 34 4.52 -26.89 37.61
C THR A 34 5.04 -28.29 37.28
N PRO A 35 4.60 -28.93 36.18
CA PRO A 35 5.32 -30.09 35.66
C PRO A 35 6.62 -29.61 35.01
N ARG A 36 7.75 -29.88 35.67
CA ARG A 36 9.08 -29.77 35.07
C ARG A 36 9.26 -30.88 34.04
N ALA A 37 9.11 -30.61 32.75
CA ALA A 37 9.60 -31.52 31.70
C ALA A 37 9.69 -30.94 30.27
N TRP A 38 10.15 -29.71 30.01
CA TRP A 38 10.51 -29.28 28.62
C TRP A 38 11.84 -28.55 28.48
N ALA A 39 12.70 -28.58 29.50
CA ALA A 39 14.03 -27.98 29.43
C ALA A 39 15.07 -28.99 28.91
N ARG A 40 14.98 -29.41 27.63
CA ARG A 40 16.12 -30.06 26.97
C ARG A 40 16.08 -30.20 25.44
N TRP A 41 15.45 -29.28 24.70
CA TRP A 41 15.61 -29.22 23.24
C TRP A 41 15.71 -27.76 22.77
N GLY A 42 16.81 -27.10 23.16
CA GLY A 42 17.11 -25.71 22.81
C GLY A 42 18.44 -25.63 22.06
N GLY A 43 18.41 -25.94 20.76
CA GLY A 43 19.57 -25.85 19.87
C GLY A 43 19.18 -25.69 18.40
N GLY A 44 17.96 -25.24 18.12
CA GLY A 44 17.59 -24.81 16.78
C GLY A 44 18.05 -23.37 16.62
N ARG A 45 19.03 -23.12 15.74
CA ARG A 45 19.31 -21.77 15.23
C ARG A 45 17.97 -21.17 14.81
N THR A 46 17.43 -20.23 15.58
CA THR A 46 16.35 -19.37 15.13
C THR A 46 16.91 -18.67 13.90
N ARG A 47 16.52 -19.15 12.72
CA ARG A 47 16.78 -18.48 11.45
C ARG A 47 16.15 -17.11 11.65
N ARG A 48 16.97 -16.07 11.90
CA ARG A 48 16.48 -14.70 11.97
C ARG A 48 15.66 -14.53 10.70
N VAL A 49 14.34 -14.40 10.83
CA VAL A 49 13.51 -13.93 9.74
C VAL A 49 14.17 -12.60 9.38
N SER A 50 14.78 -12.52 8.19
CA SER A 50 15.43 -11.29 7.75
C SER A 50 14.36 -10.21 7.83
N ALA A 51 14.65 -9.13 8.57
CA ALA A 51 13.74 -8.01 8.62
C ALA A 51 13.42 -7.57 7.18
N PRO A 52 12.15 -7.30 6.85
CA PRO A 52 11.78 -6.87 5.51
C PRO A 52 12.60 -5.66 5.09
N VAL A 53 13.04 -5.65 3.82
CA VAL A 53 13.89 -4.59 3.28
C VAL A 53 13.07 -3.31 3.16
N ARG A 54 13.62 -2.18 3.62
CA ARG A 54 13.00 -0.87 3.42
C ARG A 54 12.98 -0.52 1.93
N THR A 55 11.79 -0.38 1.36
CA THR A 55 11.59 -0.23 -0.09
C THR A 55 10.77 1.02 -0.37
N LEU A 56 11.15 1.73 -1.43
CA LEU A 56 10.32 2.75 -2.06
C LEU A 56 9.78 2.20 -3.37
N VAL A 57 8.52 2.47 -3.67
CA VAL A 57 7.88 2.25 -4.96
C VAL A 57 7.43 3.59 -5.52
N ALA A 58 7.84 3.89 -6.75
CA ALA A 58 7.30 4.98 -7.53
C ALA A 58 6.30 4.43 -8.54
N TRP A 59 5.12 5.03 -8.60
CA TRP A 59 4.00 4.60 -9.43
C TRP A 59 3.47 5.76 -10.27
N CYS A 60 3.49 5.57 -11.59
CA CYS A 60 2.83 6.41 -12.56
C CYS A 60 1.52 5.70 -12.99
N PRO A 61 0.34 6.21 -12.61
CA PRO A 61 -0.92 5.57 -12.93
C PRO A 61 -1.20 5.61 -14.43
N ASP A 62 -1.95 4.60 -14.87
CA ASP A 62 -2.47 4.47 -16.23
C ASP A 62 -1.42 4.61 -17.34
N TRP A 63 -0.20 4.13 -17.07
CA TRP A 63 0.90 4.13 -18.02
C TRP A 63 0.57 3.60 -19.43
N PRO A 64 -0.24 2.53 -19.60
CA PRO A 64 -0.66 2.12 -20.95
C PRO A 64 -1.43 3.22 -21.70
N VAL A 65 -2.25 4.03 -21.01
CA VAL A 65 -2.95 5.17 -21.61
C VAL A 65 -1.95 6.27 -21.98
N VAL A 66 -1.02 6.60 -21.07
CA VAL A 66 0.05 7.57 -21.34
C VAL A 66 0.86 7.17 -22.58
N ALA A 67 1.15 5.88 -22.71
CA ALA A 67 1.87 5.31 -23.84
C ALA A 67 1.11 5.42 -25.18
N THR A 68 -0.19 5.70 -25.20
CA THR A 68 -0.92 5.97 -26.45
C THR A 68 -0.50 7.31 -27.08
N GLY A 69 -0.08 8.27 -26.26
CA GLY A 69 0.21 9.65 -26.67
C GLY A 69 -1.02 10.53 -26.90
N VAL A 70 -2.22 10.01 -26.64
CA VAL A 70 -3.46 10.80 -26.63
C VAL A 70 -3.53 11.60 -25.34
N ASP A 71 -4.19 12.77 -25.40
CA ASP A 71 -4.46 13.57 -24.21
C ASP A 71 -5.16 12.74 -23.13
N PHE A 72 -4.65 12.81 -21.90
CA PHE A 72 -5.16 12.04 -20.76
C PHE A 72 -6.57 12.50 -20.32
N ALA A 73 -7.01 13.69 -20.72
CA ALA A 73 -8.37 14.18 -20.50
C ALA A 73 -9.40 13.51 -21.42
N GLU A 74 -8.99 13.07 -22.61
CA GLU A 74 -9.88 12.44 -23.58
C GLU A 74 -10.34 11.05 -23.12
N PRO A 75 -11.55 10.58 -23.50
CA PRO A 75 -12.02 9.23 -23.20
C PRO A 75 -11.23 8.17 -24.00
N VAL A 76 -10.15 7.66 -23.41
CA VAL A 76 -9.26 6.67 -24.01
C VAL A 76 -9.22 5.40 -23.16
N ALA A 77 -9.20 4.24 -23.80
CA ALA A 77 -8.92 2.98 -23.14
C ALA A 77 -7.98 2.09 -23.96
N VAL A 78 -7.13 1.35 -23.24
CA VAL A 78 -6.23 0.35 -23.81
C VAL A 78 -6.84 -1.03 -23.63
N VAL A 79 -6.79 -1.83 -24.69
CA VAL A 79 -7.38 -3.17 -24.76
C VAL A 79 -6.28 -4.20 -24.92
N CYS A 80 -6.44 -5.35 -24.25
CA CYS A 80 -5.69 -6.57 -24.51
C CYS A 80 -6.65 -7.75 -24.38
N ALA A 81 -6.57 -8.72 -25.29
CA ALA A 81 -7.45 -9.90 -25.31
C ALA A 81 -8.95 -9.54 -25.16
N ASN A 82 -9.40 -8.52 -25.89
CA ASN A 82 -10.78 -8.01 -25.90
C ASN A 82 -11.28 -7.47 -24.53
N ARG A 83 -10.38 -7.12 -23.62
CA ARG A 83 -10.68 -6.52 -22.31
C ARG A 83 -9.90 -5.23 -22.07
N ILE A 84 -10.52 -4.30 -21.37
CA ILE A 84 -9.90 -3.03 -20.96
C ILE A 84 -8.81 -3.33 -19.92
N VAL A 85 -7.57 -2.93 -20.18
CA VAL A 85 -6.44 -3.06 -19.24
C VAL A 85 -6.10 -1.73 -18.55
N ALA A 86 -6.38 -0.62 -19.21
CA ALA A 86 -6.25 0.73 -18.65
C ALA A 86 -7.29 1.67 -19.29
N ALA A 87 -7.71 2.68 -18.55
CA ALA A 87 -8.69 3.66 -19.00
C ALA A 87 -8.33 5.04 -18.43
N SER A 88 -8.44 6.08 -19.25
CA SER A 88 -8.21 7.46 -18.82
C SER A 88 -9.24 7.91 -17.76
N PRO A 89 -8.96 8.98 -17.02
CA PRO A 89 -9.95 9.60 -16.14
C PRO A 89 -11.25 9.96 -16.87
N GLY A 90 -11.17 10.50 -18.10
CA GLY A 90 -12.33 10.81 -18.92
C GLY A 90 -13.18 9.58 -19.25
N ALA A 91 -12.54 8.45 -19.60
CA ALA A 91 -13.25 7.20 -19.85
C ALA A 91 -13.89 6.63 -18.57
N ARG A 92 -13.20 6.72 -17.42
CA ARG A 92 -13.72 6.28 -16.12
C ARG A 92 -14.92 7.10 -15.65
N ALA A 93 -14.94 8.40 -15.92
CA ALA A 93 -16.09 9.26 -15.64
C ALA A 93 -17.36 8.80 -16.38
N GLN A 94 -17.20 8.17 -17.55
CA GLN A 94 -18.28 7.57 -18.35
C GLN A 94 -18.59 6.11 -17.94
N GLY A 95 -17.99 5.60 -16.87
CA GLY A 95 -18.22 4.26 -16.34
C GLY A 95 -17.41 3.15 -17.03
N VAL A 96 -16.38 3.48 -17.81
CA VAL A 96 -15.43 2.49 -18.33
C VAL A 96 -14.49 2.05 -17.21
N ALA A 97 -14.37 0.75 -16.97
CA ALA A 97 -13.48 0.19 -15.95
C ALA A 97 -12.56 -0.89 -16.51
N ARG A 98 -11.42 -1.10 -15.84
CA ARG A 98 -10.51 -2.21 -16.13
C ARG A 98 -11.25 -3.56 -15.99
N GLY A 99 -10.89 -4.52 -16.83
CA GLY A 99 -11.51 -5.84 -16.90
C GLY A 99 -12.79 -5.92 -17.74
N MET A 100 -13.43 -4.77 -18.06
CA MET A 100 -14.62 -4.75 -18.93
C MET A 100 -14.30 -5.31 -20.32
N ARG A 101 -15.26 -6.00 -20.94
CA ARG A 101 -15.15 -6.38 -22.35
C ARG A 101 -15.20 -5.13 -23.23
N ARG A 102 -14.44 -5.12 -24.34
CA ARG A 102 -14.39 -4.02 -25.31
C ARG A 102 -15.79 -3.48 -25.68
N ARG A 103 -16.71 -4.37 -26.08
CA ARG A 103 -18.09 -4.00 -26.46
C ARG A 103 -18.87 -3.36 -25.32
N ALA A 104 -18.67 -3.83 -24.09
CA ALA A 104 -19.35 -3.25 -22.92
C ALA A 104 -18.83 -1.84 -22.62
N ALA A 105 -17.52 -1.61 -22.77
CA ALA A 105 -16.93 -0.28 -22.61
C ALA A 105 -17.44 0.70 -23.68
N GLN A 106 -17.51 0.29 -24.95
CA GLN A 106 -18.07 1.12 -26.04
C GLN A 106 -19.56 1.43 -25.83
N GLY A 107 -20.33 0.51 -25.25
CA GLY A 107 -21.72 0.76 -24.86
C GLY A 107 -21.87 1.79 -23.73
N ARG A 108 -20.82 2.03 -22.92
CA ARG A 108 -20.81 3.05 -21.87
C ARG A 108 -20.38 4.42 -22.38
N CYS A 109 -19.45 4.44 -23.34
CA CYS A 109 -18.90 5.67 -23.90
C CYS A 109 -18.78 5.51 -25.41
N ALA A 110 -19.69 6.16 -26.15
CA ALA A 110 -19.74 6.09 -27.61
C ALA A 110 -18.52 6.76 -28.28
N THR A 111 -17.92 7.75 -27.62
CA THR A 111 -16.73 8.48 -28.08
C THR A 111 -15.40 7.83 -27.64
N LEU A 112 -15.45 6.64 -27.02
CA LEU A 112 -14.28 5.97 -26.46
C LEU A 112 -13.24 5.62 -27.55
N ALA A 113 -12.08 6.26 -27.50
CA ALA A 113 -10.94 5.88 -28.31
C ALA A 113 -10.30 4.60 -27.75
N LEU A 114 -10.18 3.57 -28.58
CA LEU A 114 -9.63 2.27 -28.19
C LEU A 114 -8.30 2.03 -28.88
N HIS A 115 -7.28 1.75 -28.07
CA HIS A 115 -5.95 1.37 -28.54
C HIS A 115 -5.65 -0.07 -28.10
N GLU A 116 -5.04 -0.86 -28.98
CA GLU A 116 -4.47 -2.15 -28.58
C GLU A 116 -3.21 -1.91 -27.75
N ARG A 117 -2.94 -2.81 -26.80
CA ARG A 117 -1.79 -2.71 -25.91
C ARG A 117 -0.48 -2.86 -26.69
N ASP A 118 0.42 -1.90 -26.52
CA ASP A 118 1.78 -1.92 -27.07
C ASP A 118 2.80 -1.86 -25.90
N GLU A 119 3.17 -3.03 -25.40
CA GLU A 119 4.10 -3.17 -24.27
C GLU A 119 5.51 -2.66 -24.61
N ALA A 120 5.91 -2.74 -25.87
CA ALA A 120 7.21 -2.25 -26.32
C ALA A 120 7.27 -0.71 -26.29
N ARG A 121 6.18 -0.04 -26.67
CA ARG A 121 6.05 1.41 -26.54
C ARG A 121 5.92 1.84 -25.08
N GLU A 122 5.17 1.11 -24.27
CA GLU A 122 5.10 1.32 -22.81
C GLU A 122 6.51 1.30 -22.19
N ALA A 123 7.33 0.31 -22.53
CA ALA A 123 8.70 0.17 -22.03
C ALA A 123 9.62 1.31 -22.49
N ARG A 124 9.67 1.61 -23.79
CA ARG A 124 10.50 2.71 -24.34
C ARG A 124 10.14 4.06 -23.74
N LEU A 125 8.85 4.32 -23.51
CA LEU A 125 8.44 5.58 -22.90
C LEU A 125 8.83 5.66 -21.41
N PHE A 126 8.97 4.51 -20.73
CA PHE A 126 9.31 4.47 -19.31
C PHE A 126 10.82 4.52 -19.04
N GLU A 127 11.64 4.22 -20.06
CA GLU A 127 13.10 4.24 -19.95
C GLU A 127 13.67 5.57 -19.41
N PRO A 128 13.24 6.77 -19.89
CA PRO A 128 13.71 8.03 -19.31
C PRO A 128 13.33 8.22 -17.83
N VAL A 129 12.17 7.70 -17.41
CA VAL A 129 11.71 7.75 -16.01
C VAL A 129 12.65 6.94 -15.12
N VAL A 130 13.09 5.78 -15.60
CA VAL A 130 14.05 4.92 -14.87
C VAL A 130 15.44 5.55 -14.86
N ALA A 131 15.91 6.05 -16.00
CA ALA A 131 17.23 6.69 -16.12
C ALA A 131 17.38 7.90 -15.20
N ALA A 132 16.31 8.66 -14.97
CA ALA A 132 16.33 9.79 -14.05
C ALA A 132 16.61 9.41 -12.58
N LEU A 133 16.41 8.14 -12.21
CA LEU A 133 16.69 7.64 -10.87
C LEU A 133 18.16 7.24 -10.66
N ASP A 134 18.98 7.18 -11.72
CA ASP A 134 20.38 6.75 -11.63
C ASP A 134 21.22 7.68 -10.74
N ASP A 135 20.88 8.97 -10.69
CA ASP A 135 21.50 9.96 -9.81
C ASP A 135 21.19 9.72 -8.31
N ILE A 136 20.12 8.96 -8.02
CA ILE A 136 19.69 8.64 -6.66
C ILE A 136 20.21 7.26 -6.25
N THR A 137 20.08 6.26 -7.14
CA THR A 137 20.51 4.89 -6.87
C THR A 137 20.70 4.07 -8.13
N SER A 138 21.76 3.25 -8.14
CA SER A 138 22.00 2.26 -9.19
C SER A 138 21.17 0.97 -9.06
N ARG A 139 20.27 0.89 -8.06
CA ARG A 139 19.49 -0.31 -7.75
C ARG A 139 18.00 -0.05 -7.91
N VAL A 140 17.59 0.16 -9.15
CA VAL A 140 16.18 0.29 -9.53
C VAL A 140 15.69 -1.02 -10.16
N GLU A 141 14.54 -1.49 -9.69
CA GLU A 141 13.85 -2.64 -10.25
C GLU A 141 12.55 -2.18 -10.91
N VAL A 142 12.39 -2.46 -12.20
CA VAL A 142 11.14 -2.17 -12.92
C VAL A 142 10.22 -3.38 -12.79
N THR A 143 9.15 -3.24 -12.01
CA THR A 143 8.14 -4.31 -11.88
C THR A 143 7.29 -4.40 -13.15
N ARG A 144 6.92 -3.24 -13.70
CA ARG A 144 6.22 -3.09 -15.00
C ARG A 144 6.34 -1.65 -15.47
N PRO A 145 6.19 -1.35 -16.77
CA PRO A 145 6.11 0.03 -17.23
C PRO A 145 5.11 0.86 -16.40
N GLY A 146 5.57 2.02 -15.90
CA GLY A 146 4.84 2.87 -14.97
C GLY A 146 4.99 2.51 -13.49
N THR A 147 5.81 1.52 -13.11
CA THR A 147 6.06 1.16 -11.71
C THR A 147 7.49 0.64 -11.53
N CYS A 148 8.24 1.29 -10.64
CA CYS A 148 9.58 0.85 -10.27
C CYS A 148 9.76 0.90 -8.75
N ALA A 149 10.69 0.07 -8.25
CA ALA A 149 11.02 -0.06 -6.85
C ALA A 149 12.53 0.15 -6.63
N LEU A 150 12.90 0.66 -5.46
CA LEU A 150 14.29 0.80 -5.05
C LEU A 150 14.48 0.50 -3.57
N VAL A 151 15.69 0.06 -3.22
CA VAL A 151 16.08 -0.22 -1.83
C VAL A 151 16.52 1.07 -1.15
N MET A 152 15.87 1.43 -0.04
CA MET A 152 16.02 2.75 0.59
C MET A 152 17.29 2.89 1.43
N ARG A 153 17.89 1.78 1.90
CA ARG A 153 18.97 1.84 2.91
C ARG A 153 20.15 2.73 2.52
N GLY A 154 20.56 2.70 1.25
CA GLY A 154 21.64 3.52 0.72
C GLY A 154 21.22 4.99 0.58
N PRO A 155 20.21 5.28 -0.28
CA PRO A 155 19.70 6.64 -0.47
C PRO A 155 19.31 7.34 0.82
N SER A 156 18.59 6.68 1.73
CA SER A 156 18.15 7.30 3.00
C SER A 156 19.33 7.71 3.88
N ARG A 157 20.46 7.00 3.83
CA ARG A 157 21.67 7.39 4.59
C ARG A 157 22.35 8.61 3.98
N TYR A 158 22.34 8.72 2.65
CA TYR A 158 23.03 9.79 1.93
C TYR A 158 22.21 11.08 1.89
N PHE A 159 20.92 10.97 1.59
CA PHE A 159 20.01 12.11 1.40
C PHE A 159 19.25 12.52 2.67
N GLY A 160 19.57 11.95 3.84
CA GLY A 160 19.03 12.42 5.13
C GLY A 160 17.69 11.84 5.55
N GLY A 161 17.32 10.66 5.04
CA GLY A 161 16.20 9.86 5.51
C GLY A 161 15.17 9.52 4.43
N ASP A 162 14.21 8.67 4.80
CA ASP A 162 13.20 8.14 3.87
C ASP A 162 12.33 9.24 3.24
N ALA A 163 11.96 10.26 4.03
CA ALA A 163 11.12 11.36 3.57
C ALA A 163 11.85 12.21 2.52
N ALA A 164 13.13 12.53 2.76
CA ALA A 164 13.93 13.30 1.83
C ALA A 164 14.13 12.58 0.50
N VAL A 165 14.36 11.27 0.53
CA VAL A 165 14.46 10.44 -0.69
C VAL A 165 13.11 10.36 -1.41
N ALA A 166 12.02 10.15 -0.69
CA ALA A 166 10.69 10.08 -1.29
C ALA A 166 10.30 11.38 -2.00
N ASP A 167 10.59 12.53 -1.38
CA ASP A 167 10.37 13.85 -1.98
C ASP A 167 11.27 14.09 -3.19
N LEU A 168 12.55 13.68 -3.11
CA LEU A 168 13.49 13.78 -4.22
C LEU A 168 13.03 12.96 -5.43
N VAL A 169 12.67 11.69 -5.21
CA VAL A 169 12.14 10.79 -6.24
C VAL A 169 10.86 11.35 -6.84
N HIS A 170 9.91 11.79 -6.01
CA HIS A 170 8.66 12.36 -6.50
C HIS A 170 8.89 13.58 -7.41
N LYS A 171 9.75 14.52 -6.99
CA LYS A 171 10.08 15.71 -7.79
C LYS A 171 10.75 15.35 -9.11
N CYS A 172 11.84 14.57 -9.04
CA CYS A 172 12.60 14.13 -10.20
C CYS A 172 11.71 13.46 -11.25
N LEU A 173 10.86 12.51 -10.83
CA LEU A 173 9.99 11.81 -11.77
C LEU A 173 8.83 12.68 -12.28
N THR A 174 8.33 13.61 -11.47
CA THR A 174 7.28 14.55 -11.91
C THR A 174 7.79 15.44 -13.04
N GLU A 175 9.04 15.90 -12.96
CA GLU A 175 9.69 16.67 -14.03
C GLU A 175 9.79 15.86 -15.32
N VAL A 176 10.23 14.60 -15.23
CA VAL A 176 10.44 13.72 -16.41
C VAL A 176 9.13 13.30 -17.07
N VAL A 177 8.10 13.02 -16.27
CA VAL A 177 6.77 12.64 -16.79
C VAL A 177 6.07 13.84 -17.45
N ALA A 178 6.49 15.08 -17.16
CA ALA A 178 6.07 16.30 -17.84
C ALA A 178 4.54 16.40 -18.00
N GLU A 179 3.82 16.28 -16.88
CA GLU A 179 2.35 16.42 -16.79
C GLU A 179 1.53 15.34 -17.53
N ARG A 180 2.17 14.33 -18.15
CA ARG A 180 1.45 13.23 -18.82
C ARG A 180 0.62 12.37 -17.87
N THR A 181 1.06 12.26 -16.63
CA THR A 181 0.36 11.61 -15.52
C THR A 181 0.94 12.09 -14.19
N GLU A 182 0.26 11.82 -13.08
CA GLU A 182 0.80 12.07 -11.75
C GLU A 182 1.88 11.04 -11.36
N VAL A 183 2.75 11.40 -10.43
CA VAL A 183 3.69 10.44 -9.82
C VAL A 183 3.33 10.28 -8.35
N ARG A 184 3.16 9.03 -7.92
CA ARG A 184 2.92 8.69 -6.52
C ARG A 184 4.04 7.85 -5.95
N VAL A 185 4.42 8.13 -4.71
CA VAL A 185 5.53 7.45 -4.04
C VAL A 185 5.07 6.81 -2.75
N GLY A 186 5.41 5.54 -2.57
CA GLY A 186 5.13 4.77 -1.36
C GLY A 186 6.41 4.23 -0.75
N VAL A 187 6.56 4.33 0.57
CA VAL A 187 7.69 3.74 1.29
C VAL A 187 7.17 2.85 2.40
N ALA A 188 7.62 1.60 2.43
CA ALA A 188 7.28 0.65 3.48
C ALA A 188 8.38 -0.41 3.63
N ASP A 189 8.23 -1.28 4.62
CA ASP A 189 9.06 -2.48 4.70
C ASP A 189 8.45 -3.53 3.76
N GLY A 190 9.22 -3.94 2.75
CA GLY A 190 8.79 -4.87 1.70
C GLY A 190 8.14 -4.21 0.48
N PRO A 191 8.36 -4.76 -0.74
CA PRO A 191 7.87 -4.17 -1.98
C PRO A 191 6.34 -4.16 -2.09
N PHE A 192 5.67 -5.20 -1.58
CA PHE A 192 4.20 -5.28 -1.61
C PHE A 192 3.54 -4.14 -0.82
N ALA A 193 3.98 -3.93 0.43
CA ALA A 193 3.46 -2.84 1.25
C ALA A 193 3.82 -1.46 0.66
N ALA A 194 5.02 -1.32 0.09
CA ALA A 194 5.45 -0.07 -0.53
C ALA A 194 4.64 0.27 -1.79
N GLU A 195 4.30 -0.73 -2.61
CA GLU A 195 3.43 -0.53 -3.78
C GLU A 195 2.02 -0.11 -3.35
N LEU A 196 1.44 -0.75 -2.33
CA LEU A 196 0.13 -0.39 -1.81
C LEU A 196 0.14 1.00 -1.16
N ALA A 197 1.24 1.38 -0.51
CA ALA A 197 1.47 2.74 -0.04
C ALA A 197 1.51 3.73 -1.20
N ALA A 198 2.19 3.43 -2.30
CA ALA A 198 2.26 4.29 -3.48
C ALA A 198 0.88 4.47 -4.12
N ARG A 199 0.09 3.41 -4.20
CA ARG A 199 -1.28 3.46 -4.74
C ARG A 199 -2.22 4.31 -3.88
N ALA A 200 -2.05 4.27 -2.56
CA ALA A 200 -2.82 5.05 -1.60
C ALA A 200 -2.29 6.49 -1.36
N ALA A 201 -1.13 6.83 -1.96
CA ALA A 201 -0.47 8.10 -1.71
C ALA A 201 -1.15 9.29 -2.41
N ASN A 202 -0.97 10.48 -1.83
CA ASN A 202 -1.31 11.75 -2.45
C ASN A 202 -0.37 12.86 -1.94
N PRO A 203 0.77 13.13 -2.60
CA PRO A 203 1.44 12.30 -3.61
C PRO A 203 2.37 11.24 -2.99
N THR A 204 2.73 11.40 -1.71
CA THR A 204 3.71 10.55 -1.02
C THR A 204 3.10 9.89 0.22
N ARG A 205 3.41 8.62 0.48
CA ARG A 205 2.97 7.88 1.66
C ARG A 205 4.12 7.07 2.26
N LEU A 206 4.53 7.42 3.47
CA LEU A 206 5.49 6.66 4.26
C LEU A 206 4.74 5.83 5.31
N VAL A 207 4.96 4.52 5.31
CA VAL A 207 4.50 3.59 6.35
C VAL A 207 5.68 3.35 7.28
N PRO A 208 5.63 3.76 8.56
CA PRO A 208 6.72 3.53 9.50
C PRO A 208 7.04 2.04 9.68
N GLY A 209 8.28 1.75 10.05
CA GLY A 209 8.68 0.38 10.38
C GLY A 209 7.87 -0.16 11.56
N GLY A 210 7.37 -1.39 11.43
CA GLY A 210 6.47 -2.00 12.42
C GLY A 210 4.99 -1.61 12.30
N GLU A 211 4.62 -0.66 11.44
CA GLU A 211 3.22 -0.27 11.20
C GLU A 211 2.61 -0.91 9.94
N VAL A 212 3.38 -1.72 9.20
CA VAL A 212 2.95 -2.33 7.94
C VAL A 212 1.69 -3.16 8.11
N ALA A 213 1.62 -4.03 9.12
CA ALA A 213 0.46 -4.86 9.38
C ALA A 213 -0.82 -4.03 9.58
N GLY A 214 -0.74 -2.96 10.38
CA GLY A 214 -1.87 -2.06 10.62
C GLY A 214 -2.28 -1.27 9.37
N PHE A 215 -1.30 -0.87 8.56
CA PHE A 215 -1.55 -0.20 7.27
C PHE A 215 -2.24 -1.13 6.25
N LEU A 216 -1.83 -2.40 6.18
CA LEU A 216 -2.38 -3.40 5.26
C LEU A 216 -3.75 -3.93 5.71
N ALA A 217 -3.98 -4.05 7.01
CA ALA A 217 -5.18 -4.65 7.60
C ALA A 217 -6.53 -4.20 6.96
N PRO A 218 -6.80 -2.91 6.71
CA PRO A 218 -8.07 -2.47 6.12
C PRO A 218 -8.20 -2.72 4.61
N MET A 219 -7.12 -3.10 3.92
CA MET A 219 -7.14 -3.27 2.47
C MET A 219 -7.91 -4.53 2.07
N LYS A 220 -8.58 -4.49 0.92
CA LYS A 220 -9.33 -5.63 0.39
C LYS A 220 -8.38 -6.73 -0.08
N VAL A 221 -8.79 -7.99 0.07
CA VAL A 221 -8.01 -9.16 -0.43
C VAL A 221 -7.73 -9.12 -1.94
N ASP A 222 -8.51 -8.36 -2.71
CA ASP A 222 -8.31 -8.09 -4.14
C ASP A 222 -6.89 -7.64 -4.51
N VAL A 223 -6.23 -6.91 -3.60
CA VAL A 223 -4.89 -6.36 -3.86
C VAL A 223 -3.81 -7.44 -3.92
N LEU A 224 -4.14 -8.69 -3.55
CA LEU A 224 -3.25 -9.85 -3.72
C LEU A 224 -3.10 -10.28 -5.19
N GLU A 225 -3.97 -9.79 -6.09
CA GLU A 225 -3.99 -10.12 -7.52
C GLU A 225 -4.02 -11.63 -7.82
N ARG A 226 -4.66 -12.40 -6.93
CA ARG A 226 -4.85 -13.86 -7.03
C ARG A 226 -6.33 -14.20 -7.10
N PRO A 227 -6.95 -14.15 -8.30
CA PRO A 227 -8.40 -14.18 -8.43
C PRO A 227 -9.02 -15.45 -7.81
N GLU A 228 -8.42 -16.62 -8.03
CA GLU A 228 -8.92 -17.89 -7.49
C GLU A 228 -8.90 -17.92 -5.96
N LEU A 229 -7.78 -17.51 -5.35
CA LEU A 229 -7.66 -17.40 -3.89
C LEU A 229 -8.66 -16.39 -3.32
N VAL A 230 -8.72 -15.20 -3.93
CA VAL A 230 -9.61 -14.10 -3.52
C VAL A 230 -11.08 -14.51 -3.58
N ASP A 231 -11.48 -15.25 -4.61
CA ASP A 231 -12.85 -15.73 -4.76
C ASP A 231 -13.23 -16.70 -3.64
N VAL A 232 -12.32 -17.60 -3.25
CA VAL A 232 -12.55 -18.50 -2.12
C VAL A 232 -12.59 -17.73 -0.79
N LEU A 233 -11.65 -16.82 -0.54
CA LEU A 233 -11.62 -15.99 0.67
C LEU A 233 -12.92 -15.20 0.85
N ARG A 234 -13.44 -14.59 -0.22
CA ARG A 234 -14.71 -13.85 -0.19
C ARG A 234 -15.91 -14.73 0.14
N ARG A 235 -15.97 -15.94 -0.40
CA ARG A 235 -17.03 -16.92 -0.08
C ARG A 235 -16.97 -17.38 1.37
N LEU A 236 -15.79 -17.36 1.98
CA LEU A 236 -15.56 -17.61 3.40
C LEU A 236 -15.79 -16.37 4.28
N GLY A 237 -16.18 -15.23 3.72
CA GLY A 237 -16.41 -13.98 4.45
C GLY A 237 -15.13 -13.16 4.73
N VAL A 238 -13.96 -13.65 4.32
CA VAL A 238 -12.67 -12.95 4.48
C VAL A 238 -12.51 -11.94 3.35
N ARG A 239 -12.70 -10.65 3.67
CA ARG A 239 -12.72 -9.57 2.68
C ARG A 239 -11.55 -8.61 2.78
N THR A 240 -10.81 -8.62 3.89
CA THR A 240 -9.67 -7.74 4.12
C THR A 240 -8.39 -8.52 4.38
N LEU A 241 -7.24 -7.89 4.15
CA LEU A 241 -5.93 -8.48 4.44
C LEU A 241 -5.78 -8.76 5.94
N GLY A 242 -6.30 -7.89 6.82
CA GLY A 242 -6.25 -8.11 8.27
C GLY A 242 -7.00 -9.38 8.67
N ALA A 243 -8.24 -9.54 8.17
CA ALA A 243 -9.02 -10.75 8.42
C ALA A 243 -8.36 -12.02 7.85
N PHE A 244 -7.61 -11.90 6.75
CA PHE A 244 -6.84 -13.01 6.20
C PHE A 244 -5.59 -13.31 7.04
N ALA A 245 -4.88 -12.28 7.50
CA ALA A 245 -3.70 -12.38 8.35
C ALA A 245 -4.02 -13.01 9.72
N ASP A 246 -5.23 -12.77 10.25
CA ASP A 246 -5.72 -13.36 11.50
C ASP A 246 -5.94 -14.88 11.42
N LEU A 247 -5.99 -15.46 10.22
CA LEU A 247 -6.12 -16.91 10.06
C LEU A 247 -4.84 -17.63 10.49
N PRO A 248 -4.93 -18.80 11.16
CA PRO A 248 -3.76 -19.60 11.47
C PRO A 248 -3.01 -20.03 10.21
N ALA A 249 -1.70 -19.79 10.16
CA ALA A 249 -0.87 -20.12 9.00
C ALA A 249 -0.90 -21.62 8.63
N SER A 250 -1.11 -22.51 9.62
CA SER A 250 -1.30 -23.94 9.40
C SER A 250 -2.55 -24.24 8.56
N ASP A 251 -3.65 -23.55 8.85
CA ASP A 251 -4.94 -23.77 8.22
C ASP A 251 -4.94 -23.19 6.81
N VAL A 252 -4.27 -22.04 6.64
CA VAL A 252 -4.03 -21.45 5.32
C VAL A 252 -3.20 -22.39 4.47
N LEU A 253 -2.08 -22.92 4.98
CA LEU A 253 -1.23 -23.85 4.24
C LEU A 253 -2.00 -25.14 3.88
N ALA A 254 -2.75 -25.70 4.83
CA ALA A 254 -3.52 -26.93 4.59
C ALA A 254 -4.60 -26.75 3.51
N ARG A 255 -5.22 -25.57 3.41
CA ARG A 255 -6.33 -25.32 2.49
C ARG A 255 -5.90 -24.72 1.14
N PHE A 256 -4.87 -23.89 1.12
CA PHE A 256 -4.48 -23.09 -0.04
C PHE A 256 -3.03 -23.37 -0.51
N GLY A 257 -2.34 -24.30 0.15
CA GLY A 257 -0.98 -24.68 -0.20
C GLY A 257 0.04 -23.56 -0.02
N SER A 258 1.19 -23.73 -0.66
CA SER A 258 2.31 -22.79 -0.58
C SER A 258 1.98 -21.41 -1.14
N ASP A 259 1.13 -21.35 -2.16
CA ASP A 259 0.70 -20.08 -2.74
C ASP A 259 -0.08 -19.28 -1.69
N GLY A 260 -1.13 -19.86 -1.10
CA GLY A 260 -1.91 -19.19 -0.06
C GLY A 260 -1.09 -18.79 1.16
N LEU A 261 -0.12 -19.61 1.57
CA LEU A 261 0.83 -19.24 2.63
C LEU A 261 1.70 -18.02 2.23
N GLY A 262 2.09 -17.93 0.96
CA GLY A 262 2.78 -16.76 0.43
C GLY A 262 1.92 -15.49 0.49
N ALA A 263 0.65 -15.56 0.07
CA ALA A 263 -0.28 -14.43 0.18
C ALA A 263 -0.56 -14.06 1.64
N HIS A 264 -0.65 -15.05 2.53
CA HIS A 264 -0.86 -14.81 3.96
C HIS A 264 0.31 -14.03 4.57
N ARG A 265 1.55 -14.39 4.23
CA ARG A 265 2.73 -13.61 4.64
C ARG A 265 2.68 -12.17 4.13
N LEU A 266 2.26 -11.94 2.88
CA LEU A 266 2.07 -10.58 2.35
C LEU A 266 1.01 -9.81 3.14
N ALA A 267 -0.08 -10.46 3.54
CA ALA A 267 -1.13 -9.84 4.33
C ALA A 267 -0.69 -9.50 5.77
N CYS A 268 0.22 -10.28 6.34
CA CYS A 268 0.81 -10.03 7.66
C CYS A 268 1.82 -8.87 7.67
N GLY A 269 2.38 -8.49 6.51
CA GLY A 269 3.43 -7.47 6.38
C GLY A 269 4.83 -8.06 6.23
#